data_AF-A0A368F927-F1
#
_entry.id   AF-A0A368F927-F1
#
_cell.length_a   1.000
_cell.length_b   1.000
_cell.length_c   1.000
_cell.angle_alpha   90.00
_cell.angle_beta   90.00
_cell.angle_gamma   90.00
#
_symmetry.space_group_name_H-M   'P 1'
#
loop_
_entity.id
_entity.type
_entity.pdbx_description
1 polymer ?
#
loop_
_entity_poly.entity_id
_entity_poly.type
_entity_poly.pdbx_seq_one_letter_code
_entity_poly.pdbx_strand_id
1 'polypeptide(L)' 'MKRFLIEAVPMEKLLLETDSPVLGPVRGERNEPANLKLSAEFIAEVKNLPLQEVISTTTANAQKLLGIQIRQ' A
#
# COMPACT_ATOMS: atom_id res chain seq x y z
N MET A 1 8.12 14.30 -4.58
CA MET A 1 6.79 14.57 -3.98
C MET A 1 6.27 13.40 -3.15
N LYS A 2 6.01 12.20 -3.74
CA LYS A 2 5.42 11.05 -3.02
C LYS A 2 6.25 10.54 -1.83
N ARG A 3 7.58 10.44 -1.97
CA ARG A 3 8.48 9.92 -0.92
C ARG A 3 8.38 10.67 0.41
N PHE A 4 8.50 12.00 0.37
CA PHE A 4 8.39 12.85 1.58
C PHE A 4 7.06 12.66 2.31
N LEU A 5 5.94 12.52 1.57
CA LEU A 5 4.63 12.27 2.19
C LEU A 5 4.60 10.92 2.89
N ILE A 6 5.15 9.88 2.25
CA ILE A 6 5.24 8.55 2.87
C ILE A 6 6.09 8.64 4.14
N GLU A 7 7.25 9.31 4.12
CA GLU A 7 8.10 9.50 5.31
C GLU A 7 7.34 10.17 6.45
N ALA A 8 6.60 11.24 6.17
CA ALA A 8 5.90 12.04 7.17
C ALA A 8 4.63 11.38 7.77
N VAL A 9 3.93 10.53 7.02
CA VAL A 9 2.67 9.92 7.49
C VAL A 9 2.95 8.68 8.35
N PRO A 10 2.44 8.59 9.59
CA PRO A 10 2.62 7.40 10.43
C PRO A 10 2.05 6.13 9.79
N MET A 11 2.68 4.98 10.03
CA MET A 11 2.32 3.70 9.40
C MET A 11 0.88 3.28 9.68
N GLU A 12 0.37 3.54 10.89
CA GLU A 12 -1.00 3.25 11.33
C GLU A 12 -2.08 4.11 10.65
N LYS A 13 -1.67 5.11 9.85
CA LYS A 13 -2.56 5.96 9.05
C LYS A 13 -2.48 5.68 7.56
N LEU A 14 -1.65 4.74 7.12
CA LEU A 14 -1.51 4.39 5.71
C LEU A 14 -2.48 3.29 5.29
N LEU A 15 -3.04 3.45 4.10
CA LEU A 15 -3.84 2.47 3.37
C LEU A 15 -3.25 2.34 1.96
N LEU A 16 -3.35 1.14 1.38
CA LEU A 16 -2.86 0.88 0.03
C LEU A 16 -4.03 0.58 -0.90
N GLU A 17 -3.95 1.12 -2.11
CA GLU A 17 -4.84 0.81 -3.21
C GLU A 17 -4.06 0.78 -4.52
N THR A 18 -4.62 0.14 -5.55
CA THR A 18 -4.04 0.15 -6.90
C THR A 18 -4.68 1.16 -7.83
N ASP A 19 -5.92 1.57 -7.54
CA ASP A 19 -6.77 2.29 -8.50
C ASP A 19 -7.00 1.50 -9.81
N SER A 20 -6.89 0.16 -9.77
CA SER A 20 -7.15 -0.67 -10.94
C SER A 20 -8.59 -0.51 -11.43
N PRO A 21 -8.83 -0.42 -12.75
CA PRO A 21 -7.90 -0.75 -13.85
C PRO A 21 -6.99 0.39 -14.33
N VAL A 22 -6.94 1.53 -13.63
CA VAL A 22 -6.17 2.71 -14.03
C VAL A 22 -4.82 2.78 -13.31
N LEU A 23 -3.93 3.66 -13.79
CA LEU A 23 -2.61 3.92 -13.17
C LEU A 23 -1.67 2.69 -13.09
N GLY A 24 -1.56 1.94 -14.20
CA GLY A 24 -0.62 0.83 -14.30
C GLY A 24 0.83 1.25 -14.03
N PRO A 25 1.69 0.30 -13.62
CA PRO A 25 3.11 0.56 -13.38
C PRO A 25 3.82 1.09 -14.65
N VAL A 26 3.37 0.63 -15.82
CA VAL A 26 3.72 1.20 -17.11
C VAL A 26 2.61 2.15 -17.55
N ARG A 27 2.98 3.40 -17.82
CA ARG A 27 2.02 4.45 -18.23
C ARG A 27 1.31 4.03 -19.51
N GLY A 28 -0.02 3.99 -19.46
CA GLY A 28 -0.87 3.64 -20.60
C GLY A 28 -1.26 2.16 -20.65
N GLU A 29 -0.70 1.32 -19.78
CA GLU A 29 -1.13 -0.06 -19.60
C GLU A 29 -2.18 -0.18 -18.49
N ARG A 30 -2.98 -1.24 -18.58
CA ARG A 30 -3.99 -1.58 -17.57
C ARG A 30 -3.31 -1.93 -16.26
N ASN A 31 -3.84 -1.42 -15.15
CA ASN A 31 -3.41 -1.84 -13.84
C ASN A 31 -4.21 -3.04 -13.34
N GLU A 32 -3.56 -3.85 -12.52
CA GLU A 32 -4.17 -5.04 -11.92
C GLU A 32 -4.07 -4.97 -10.39
N PRO A 33 -5.06 -5.49 -9.63
CA PRO A 33 -5.02 -5.51 -8.18
C PRO A 33 -3.74 -6.15 -7.61
N ALA A 34 -3.15 -7.11 -8.32
CA ALA A 34 -1.90 -7.76 -7.93
C ALA A 34 -0.70 -6.80 -7.85
N ASN A 35 -0.74 -5.66 -8.55
CA ASN A 35 0.32 -4.65 -8.53
C ASN A 35 0.36 -3.86 -7.20
N LEU A 36 -0.57 -4.08 -6.27
CA LEU A 36 -0.54 -3.51 -4.92
C LEU A 36 0.78 -3.79 -4.21
N LYS A 37 1.38 -4.96 -4.48
CA LYS A 37 2.69 -5.37 -3.95
C LYS A 37 3.78 -4.34 -4.25
N LEU A 38 3.76 -3.70 -5.42
CA LEU A 38 4.74 -2.68 -5.80
C LEU A 38 4.66 -1.44 -4.88
N SER A 39 3.46 -1.05 -4.49
CA SER A 39 3.26 0.05 -3.54
C SER A 39 3.76 -0.32 -2.14
N ALA A 40 3.50 -1.55 -1.70
CA ALA A 40 3.99 -2.05 -0.41
C ALA A 40 5.53 -2.12 -0.37
N GLU A 41 6.17 -2.61 -1.43
CA GLU A 41 7.63 -2.64 -1.58
C GLU A 41 8.24 -1.23 -1.54
N PHE A 42 7.64 -0.29 -2.26
CA PHE A 42 8.10 1.11 -2.25
C PHE A 42 7.99 1.74 -0.86
N ILE A 43 6.90 1.48 -0.12
CA ILE A 43 6.74 2.00 1.24
C ILE A 43 7.74 1.35 2.20
N ALA A 44 7.99 0.04 2.08
CA ALA A 44 8.98 -0.67 2.88
C ALA A 44 10.38 -0.05 2.72
N GLU A 45 10.76 0.26 1.48
CA GLU A 45 12.01 0.96 1.17
C GLU A 45 12.06 2.36 1.82
N VAL A 46 11.00 3.16 1.64
CA VAL A 46 10.95 4.54 2.14
C VAL A 46 10.96 4.60 3.68
N LYS A 47 10.22 3.69 4.33
CA LYS A 47 10.09 3.63 5.80
C LYS A 47 11.22 2.85 6.47
N ASN A 48 12.07 2.18 5.70
CA ASN A 48 13.09 1.25 6.20
C ASN A 48 12.49 0.17 7.13
N LEU A 49 11.42 -0.47 6.67
CA LEU A 49 10.70 -1.53 7.39
C LEU A 49 10.68 -2.83 6.57
N PRO A 50 10.55 -4.00 7.22
CA PRO A 50 10.28 -5.24 6.52
C PRO A 50 8.98 -5.15 5.71
N LEU A 51 8.96 -5.70 4.49
CA LEU A 51 7.76 -5.74 3.65
C LEU A 51 6.55 -6.37 4.38
N GLN A 52 6.79 -7.42 5.16
CA GLN A 52 5.75 -8.08 5.95
C GLN A 52 5.13 -7.18 7.02
N GLU A 53 5.90 -6.26 7.60
CA GLU A 53 5.40 -5.29 8.57
C GLU A 53 4.51 -4.23 7.89
N VAL A 54 4.88 -3.80 6.69
CA VAL A 54 4.05 -2.90 5.88
C VAL A 54 2.73 -3.57 5.51
N ILE A 55 2.77 -4.83 5.05
CA ILE A 55 1.58 -5.60 4.70
C ILE A 55 0.67 -5.78 5.91
N SER A 56 1.19 -6.27 7.04
CA SER A 56 0.37 -6.54 8.22
C SER A 56 -0.24 -5.26 8.79
N THR A 57 0.53 -4.17 8.86
CA THR A 57 0.06 -2.88 9.39
C THR A 57 -1.01 -2.27 8.50
N THR A 58 -0.77 -2.19 7.18
CA THR A 58 -1.75 -1.60 6.26
C THR A 58 -3.01 -2.46 6.12
N THR A 59 -2.88 -3.79 6.24
CA THR A 59 -4.03 -4.71 6.32
C THR A 59 -4.85 -4.44 7.58
N ALA A 60 -4.22 -4.36 8.75
CA ALA A 60 -4.90 -4.06 10.01
C ALA A 60 -5.58 -2.68 9.97
N ASN A 61 -4.95 -1.67 9.36
CA ASN A 61 -5.53 -0.35 9.16
C ASN A 61 -6.80 -0.41 8.29
N ALA A 62 -6.75 -1.15 7.18
CA ALA A 62 -7.89 -1.32 6.27
C ALA A 62 -9.04 -2.05 6.96
N GLN A 63 -8.74 -3.13 7.69
CA GLN A 63 -9.73 -3.88 8.47
C GLN A 63 -10.42 -2.99 9.50
N LYS A 64 -9.64 -2.18 10.24
CA LYS A 64 -10.16 -1.24 11.24
C LYS A 64 -11.04 -0.16 10.61
N LEU A 65 -10.60 0.45 9.51
CA LEU A 65 -11.34 1.54 8.88
C LEU A 65 -12.62 1.05 8.20
N LEU A 66 -12.56 -0.08 7.49
CA LEU A 66 -13.67 -0.60 6.72
C LEU A 66 -14.60 -1.51 7.54
N GLY A 67 -14.22 -1.88 8.76
CA GLY A 67 -15.00 -2.79 9.62
C GLY A 67 -15.06 -4.21 9.08
N ILE A 68 -14.01 -4.66 8.38
CA ILE A 68 -13.96 -5.97 7.72
C ILE A 68 -12.95 -6.91 8.37
N GLN A 69 -13.18 -8.22 8.24
CA GLN A 69 -12.20 -9.23 8.59
C GLN A 69 -11.70 -9.96 7.35
N ILE A 70 -10.43 -9.74 7.02
CA ILE A 70 -9.77 -10.44 5.92
C ILE A 70 -9.35 -11.81 6.45
N ARG A 71 -9.83 -12.86 5.80
CA ARG A 71 -9.36 -14.22 6.06
C ARG A 71 -8.06 -14.42 5.27
N GLN A 72 -7.02 -14.87 5.95
CA GLN A 72 -5.79 -15.33 5.30
C GLN A 72 -6.01 -16.74 4.72
#